data_AF-A0A9D6FPB7-F1
#
_entry.id   AF-A0A9D6FPB7-F1
#
_cell.length_a   1.000
_cell.length_b   1.000
_cell.length_c   1.000
_cell.angle_alpha   90.00
_cell.angle_beta   90.00
_cell.angle_gamma   90.00
#
_symmetry.space_group_name_H-M   'P 1'
#
loop_
_entity.id
_entity.type
_entity.pdbx_description
1 polymer ?
#
loop_
_entity_poly.entity_id
_entity_poly.type
_entity_poly.pdbx_seq_one_letter_code
_entity_poly.pdbx_strand_id
1 'polypeptide(L)'
;MKDRRCRTSLLVGAAFFLVAGLCRVNNLGSAFQGGVAQIRPFDELYHAKRIIHSASRFPSILEFDPDRGPAGSYCPWPPLYDLAAGGAARMLGGRSAGSVLNRAVWFPPLV
;
A
#
# COMPACT_ATOMS: atom_id res chain seq x y z
N MET A 1 -5.46 -3.96 -41.04
CA MET A 1 -5.81 -5.06 -40.10
C MET A 1 -5.04 -5.01 -38.78
N LYS A 2 -3.73 -4.69 -38.77
CA LYS A 2 -2.88 -4.62 -37.56
C LYS A 2 -3.38 -3.61 -36.51
N ASP A 3 -3.82 -2.43 -36.94
CA ASP A 3 -4.29 -1.36 -36.02
C ASP A 3 -5.60 -1.71 -35.31
N ARG A 4 -6.52 -2.42 -35.98
CA ARG A 4 -7.76 -2.89 -35.33
C ARG A 4 -7.46 -3.90 -34.25
N ARG A 5 -6.52 -4.84 -34.49
CA ARG A 5 -6.09 -5.81 -33.48
C ARG A 5 -5.42 -5.13 -32.28
N CYS A 6 -4.55 -4.13 -32.52
CA CYS A 6 -3.92 -3.36 -31.46
C CYS A 6 -4.95 -2.62 -30.58
N ARG A 7 -5.93 -1.94 -31.20
CA ARG A 7 -7.01 -1.26 -30.46
C ARG A 7 -7.87 -2.23 -29.67
N THR A 8 -8.25 -3.37 -30.24
CA THR A 8 -9.01 -4.40 -29.52
C THR A 8 -8.20 -4.94 -28.33
N SER A 9 -6.92 -5.24 -28.50
CA SER A 9 -6.07 -5.70 -27.39
C SER A 9 -5.94 -4.67 -26.27
N LEU A 10 -5.80 -3.38 -26.59
CA LEU A 10 -5.78 -2.31 -25.59
C LEU A 10 -7.11 -2.19 -24.85
N LEU A 11 -8.24 -2.26 -25.57
CA LEU A 11 -9.57 -2.20 -24.96
C LEU A 11 -9.82 -3.40 -24.03
N VAL A 12 -9.43 -4.59 -24.46
CA VAL A 12 -9.54 -5.81 -23.65
C VAL A 12 -8.64 -5.68 -22.42
N GLY A 13 -7.39 -5.26 -22.57
CA GLY A 13 -6.48 -5.03 -21.44
C GLY A 13 -7.02 -4.01 -20.43
N ALA A 14 -7.54 -2.88 -20.93
CA ALA A 14 -8.18 -1.87 -20.10
C ALA A 14 -9.43 -2.43 -19.37
N ALA A 15 -10.26 -3.22 -20.05
CA ALA A 15 -11.41 -3.86 -19.43
C ALA A 15 -11.00 -4.81 -18.29
N PHE A 16 -9.97 -5.64 -18.50
CA PHE A 16 -9.45 -6.52 -17.45
C PHE A 16 -8.85 -5.74 -16.28
N PHE A 17 -8.11 -4.67 -16.55
CA PHE A 17 -7.57 -3.80 -15.50
C PHE A 17 -8.68 -3.17 -14.66
N LEU A 18 -9.74 -2.66 -15.30
CA LEU A 18 -10.90 -2.10 -14.62
C LEU A 18 -11.63 -3.14 -13.78
N VAL A 19 -11.91 -4.32 -14.32
CA VAL A 19 -12.59 -5.40 -13.58
C VAL A 19 -11.74 -5.84 -12.39
N ALA A 20 -10.42 -6.02 -12.56
CA ALA A 20 -9.52 -6.37 -11.46
C ALA A 20 -9.50 -5.29 -10.38
N GLY A 21 -9.45 -4.01 -10.77
CA GLY A 21 -9.54 -2.88 -9.84
C GLY A 21 -10.85 -2.90 -9.04
N LEU A 22 -11.99 -3.07 -9.73
CA LEU A 22 -13.31 -3.18 -9.11
C LEU A 22 -13.40 -4.34 -8.12
N CYS A 23 -12.87 -5.52 -8.47
CA CYS A 23 -12.81 -6.66 -7.56
C CYS A 23 -11.99 -6.34 -6.30
N ARG A 24 -10.85 -5.64 -6.43
CA ARG A 24 -9.98 -5.30 -5.30
C ARG A 24 -10.56 -4.22 -4.38
N VAL A 25 -11.46 -3.36 -4.88
CA VAL A 25 -12.14 -2.34 -4.07
C VAL A 25 -13.57 -2.73 -3.65
N ASN A 26 -14.04 -3.93 -4.00
CA ASN A 26 -15.39 -4.37 -3.63
C ASN A 26 -15.58 -4.52 -2.10
N ASN A 27 -14.50 -4.57 -1.33
CA ASN A 27 -14.52 -4.65 0.12
C ASN A 27 -14.34 -3.29 0.83
N LEU A 28 -14.44 -2.15 0.13
CA LEU A 28 -14.24 -0.83 0.73
C LEU A 28 -15.09 -0.58 1.98
N GLY A 29 -16.32 -1.08 2.01
CA GLY A 29 -17.21 -0.95 3.17
C GLY A 29 -16.72 -1.66 4.44
N SER A 30 -15.84 -2.66 4.31
CA SER A 30 -15.19 -3.31 5.47
C SER A 30 -13.75 -2.85 5.68
N ALA A 31 -13.10 -2.32 4.64
CA ALA A 31 -11.77 -1.73 4.73
C ALA A 31 -11.77 -0.35 5.40
N PHE A 32 -12.92 0.35 5.41
CA PHE A 32 -13.08 1.65 6.06
C PHE A 32 -14.26 1.64 7.03
N GLN A 33 -14.04 2.12 8.25
CA GLN A 33 -15.09 2.38 9.23
C GLN A 33 -15.07 3.87 9.59
N GLY A 34 -16.18 4.58 9.32
CA GLY A 34 -16.25 6.03 9.57
C GLY A 34 -15.21 6.85 8.79
N GLY A 35 -14.80 6.39 7.60
CA GLY A 35 -13.75 7.03 6.79
C GLY A 35 -12.31 6.76 7.25
N VAL A 36 -12.12 5.90 8.25
CA VAL A 36 -10.80 5.51 8.77
C VAL A 36 -10.43 4.13 8.25
N ALA A 37 -9.24 4.01 7.67
CA ALA A 37 -8.71 2.75 7.19
C ALA A 37 -8.56 1.74 8.35
N GLN A 38 -9.10 0.54 8.16
CA GLN A 38 -9.04 -0.55 9.13
C GLN A 38 -7.85 -1.45 8.80
N ILE A 39 -6.83 -1.41 9.64
CA ILE A 39 -5.65 -2.28 9.52
C ILE A 39 -5.88 -3.54 10.36
N ARG A 40 -5.76 -4.72 9.73
CA ARG A 40 -5.95 -6.00 10.42
C ARG A 40 -4.79 -6.27 11.39
N PRO A 41 -5.05 -6.93 12.53
CA PRO A 41 -4.04 -7.11 13.58
C PRO A 41 -3.10 -8.30 13.33
N PHE A 42 -2.57 -8.43 12.10
CA PHE A 42 -1.58 -9.43 11.73
C PHE A 42 -0.33 -8.74 11.15
N ASP A 43 0.21 -9.26 10.05
CA ASP A 43 1.38 -8.70 9.37
C ASP A 43 1.15 -7.24 8.93
N GLU A 44 -0.09 -6.86 8.67
CA GLU A 44 -0.46 -5.51 8.21
C GLU A 44 -0.14 -4.43 9.25
N LEU A 45 -0.21 -4.73 10.55
CA LEU A 45 0.20 -3.76 11.58
C LEU A 45 1.71 -3.50 11.55
N TYR A 46 2.51 -4.53 11.26
CA TYR A 46 3.95 -4.37 11.16
C TYR A 46 4.34 -3.62 9.88
N HIS A 47 3.69 -3.92 8.75
CA HIS A 47 3.80 -3.12 7.53
C HIS A 47 3.37 -1.67 7.77
N ALA A 48 2.27 -1.43 8.50
CA ALA A 48 1.85 -0.08 8.87
C ALA A 48 2.94 0.68 9.63
N LYS A 49 3.61 0.04 10.62
CA LYS A 49 4.75 0.63 11.33
C LYS A 49 5.89 1.01 10.37
N ARG A 50 6.26 0.12 9.46
CA ARG A 50 7.34 0.32 8.48
C ARG A 50 7.02 1.40 7.44
N ILE A 51 5.76 1.47 6.99
CA ILE A 51 5.25 2.52 6.09
C ILE A 51 5.27 3.88 6.79
N ILE A 52 4.82 3.96 8.05
CA ILE A 52 4.86 5.21 8.85
C ILE A 52 6.31 5.65 9.06
N HIS A 53 7.22 4.72 9.36
CA HIS A 53 8.64 5.00 9.48
C HIS A 53 9.19 5.59 8.16
N SER A 54 8.89 4.95 7.04
CA SER A 54 9.35 5.40 5.72
C SER A 54 8.76 6.75 5.32
N ALA A 55 7.48 6.99 5.59
CA ALA A 55 6.84 8.28 5.32
C ALA A 55 7.44 9.43 6.15
N SER A 56 7.84 9.16 7.39
CA SER A 56 8.43 10.16 8.29
C SER A 56 9.91 10.42 8.02
N ARG A 57 10.65 9.41 7.55
CA ARG A 57 12.12 9.45 7.37
C ARG A 57 12.58 9.14 5.94
N PHE A 58 11.73 9.35 4.95
CA PHE A 58 12.02 8.98 3.55
C PHE A 58 13.40 9.51 3.09
N PRO A 59 14.26 8.68 2.47
CA PRO A 59 14.02 7.32 1.95
C PRO A 59 14.47 6.17 2.90
N SER A 60 14.45 6.37 4.23
CA SER A 60 14.82 5.34 5.20
C SER A 60 13.70 4.31 5.41
N ILE A 61 14.06 3.04 5.65
CA ILE A 61 13.17 1.93 5.97
C ILE A 61 13.59 1.27 7.29
N LEU A 62 12.61 0.82 8.08
CA LEU A 62 12.85 0.15 9.36
C LEU A 62 13.24 -1.32 9.15
N GLU A 63 14.52 -1.57 8.84
CA GLU A 63 15.04 -2.93 8.65
C GLU A 63 15.23 -3.68 9.96
N PHE A 64 15.90 -3.06 10.92
CA PHE A 64 15.99 -3.55 12.30
C PHE A 64 14.98 -2.81 13.18
N ASP A 65 14.10 -3.56 13.84
CA ASP A 65 13.11 -3.01 14.75
C ASP A 65 13.47 -3.34 16.21
N PRO A 66 13.89 -2.35 17.02
CA PRO A 66 14.22 -2.59 18.42
C PRO A 66 13.01 -3.00 19.27
N ASP A 67 11.78 -2.68 18.85
CA ASP A 67 10.56 -3.00 19.59
C ASP A 67 10.02 -4.40 19.25
N ARG A 68 10.66 -5.11 18.30
CA ARG A 68 10.20 -6.42 17.83
C ARG A 68 10.86 -7.55 18.63
N GLY A 69 10.27 -7.87 19.78
CA GLY A 69 10.75 -8.92 20.70
C GLY A 69 11.82 -8.42 21.68
N PRO A 70 12.37 -9.30 22.55
CA PRO A 70 13.22 -8.88 23.67
C PRO A 70 14.54 -8.19 23.30
N ALA A 71 15.10 -8.48 22.12
CA ALA A 71 16.37 -7.92 21.66
C ALA A 71 16.23 -7.13 20.34
N GLY A 72 14.98 -6.82 19.94
CA GLY A 72 14.68 -6.39 18.59
C GLY A 72 14.85 -7.50 17.55
N SER A 73 14.46 -7.22 16.31
CA SER A 73 14.53 -8.19 15.22
C SER A 73 14.59 -7.51 13.86
N TYR A 74 15.30 -8.15 12.93
CA TYR A 74 15.29 -7.77 11.53
C TYR A 74 13.97 -8.18 10.86
N CYS A 75 13.47 -7.31 10.00
CA CYS A 75 12.36 -7.63 9.12
C CYS A 75 12.81 -8.56 7.98
N PRO A 76 12.16 -9.73 7.80
CA PRO A 76 12.51 -10.63 6.71
C PRO A 76 11.95 -10.19 5.35
N TRP A 77 10.96 -9.28 5.33
CA TRP A 77 10.32 -8.83 4.09
C TRP A 77 11.16 -7.79 3.34
N PRO A 78 11.24 -7.88 1.99
CA PRO A 78 11.91 -6.88 1.17
C PRO A 78 11.37 -5.46 1.41
N PRO A 79 12.24 -4.43 1.39
CA PRO A 79 11.88 -3.08 1.83
C PRO A 79 11.03 -2.29 0.83
N LEU A 80 11.05 -2.67 -0.45
CA LEU A 80 10.53 -1.83 -1.54
C LEU A 80 9.06 -1.47 -1.35
N TYR A 81 8.23 -2.42 -0.91
CA TYR A 81 6.80 -2.20 -0.73
C TYR A 81 6.54 -1.08 0.30
N ASP A 82 7.12 -1.22 1.49
CA ASP A 82 6.91 -0.27 2.59
C ASP A 82 7.51 1.10 2.29
N LEU A 83 8.68 1.10 1.63
CA LEU A 83 9.36 2.32 1.21
C LEU A 83 8.54 3.08 0.14
N ALA A 84 8.05 2.37 -0.88
CA ALA A 84 7.24 2.96 -1.95
C ALA A 84 5.89 3.47 -1.43
N ALA A 85 5.19 2.67 -0.62
CA ALA A 85 3.91 3.07 -0.02
C ALA A 85 4.09 4.26 0.93
N GLY A 86 5.13 4.26 1.77
CA GLY A 86 5.45 5.37 2.67
C GLY A 86 5.86 6.64 1.91
N GLY A 87 6.68 6.50 0.87
CA GLY A 87 7.07 7.60 -0.02
C GLY A 87 5.87 8.23 -0.73
N ALA A 88 5.01 7.40 -1.35
CA ALA A 88 3.79 7.85 -2.00
C ALA A 88 2.85 8.55 -1.02
N ALA A 89 2.63 7.98 0.17
CA ALA A 89 1.81 8.60 1.20
C ALA A 89 2.38 9.96 1.65
N ARG A 90 3.71 10.07 1.79
CA ARG A 90 4.39 11.35 2.09
C ARG A 90 4.19 12.38 0.97
N MET A 91 4.34 11.97 -0.30
CA MET A 91 4.14 12.83 -1.48
C MET A 91 2.70 13.34 -1.55
N LEU A 92 1.72 12.52 -1.20
CA LEU A 92 0.30 12.88 -1.11
C LEU A 92 -0.08 13.70 0.14
N GLY A 93 0.91 14.15 0.93
CA GLY A 93 0.70 15.02 2.09
C GLY A 93 0.45 14.29 3.42
N GLY A 94 0.72 13.00 3.52
CA GLY A 94 0.72 12.27 4.79
C GLY A 94 1.81 12.81 5.72
N ARG A 95 1.45 13.20 6.94
CA ARG A 95 2.35 13.79 7.95
C ARG A 95 2.18 13.17 9.35
N SER A 96 0.98 12.75 9.69
CA SER A 96 0.68 11.94 10.87
C SER A 96 0.50 10.47 10.50
N ALA A 97 0.68 9.56 11.46
CA ALA A 97 0.49 8.11 11.26
C ALA A 97 -0.86 7.78 10.60
N GLY A 98 -1.98 8.27 11.15
CA GLY A 98 -3.30 8.05 10.58
C GLY A 98 -3.45 8.61 9.16
N SER A 99 -2.93 9.81 8.89
CA SER A 99 -2.98 10.41 7.55
C SER A 99 -2.14 9.66 6.51
N VAL A 100 -1.03 9.06 6.93
CA VAL A 100 -0.17 8.21 6.09
C VAL A 100 -0.90 6.91 5.77
N LEU A 101 -1.45 6.23 6.77
CA LEU A 101 -2.16 4.96 6.56
C LEU A 101 -3.41 5.12 5.69
N ASN A 102 -4.19 6.20 5.88
CA ASN A 102 -5.35 6.50 5.03
C ASN A 102 -4.99 6.70 3.54
N ARG A 103 -3.72 7.03 3.23
CA ARG A 103 -3.22 7.13 1.85
C ARG A 103 -2.61 5.83 1.38
N ALA A 104 -1.81 5.18 2.23
CA ALA A 104 -1.12 3.94 1.90
C ALA A 104 -2.05 2.74 1.69
N VAL A 105 -3.25 2.74 2.29
CA VAL A 105 -4.25 1.67 2.10
C VAL A 105 -4.76 1.56 0.66
N TRP A 106 -4.57 2.59 -0.17
CA TRP A 106 -4.89 2.55 -1.59
C TRP A 106 -3.79 1.92 -2.44
N PHE A 107 -2.64 1.57 -1.86
CA PHE A 107 -1.54 0.93 -2.57
C PHE A 107 -1.88 -0.51 -3.01
N PRO A 108 -2.36 -1.43 -2.13
CA PRO A 108 -2.72 -2.80 -2.52
C PRO A 108 -3.67 -2.94 -3.72
N PRO A 109 -4.78 -2.16 -3.86
CA PRO A 109 -5.65 -2.30 -5.02
C PRO A 109 -5.02 -1.81 -6.34
N LEU A 110 -3.91 -1.06 -6.28
CA LEU A 110 -3.24 -0.47 -7.44
C LEU A 110 -2.03 -1.29 -7.93
N VAL A 111 -1.50 -2.20 -7.12
CA VAL A 111 -0.32 -3.03 -7.45
C VAL A 111 -0.64 -4.50 -7.66
#